data_AF-A0A3F2RS99-F1
#
_entry.id   AF-A0A3F2RS99-F1
#
_cell.length_a   1.000
_cell.length_b   1.000
_cell.length_c   1.000
_cell.angle_alpha   90.00
_cell.angle_beta   90.00
_cell.angle_gamma   90.00
#
_symmetry.space_group_name_H-M   'P 1'
#
loop_
_entity.id
_entity.type
_entity.pdbx_description
1 polymer ?
#
loop_
_entity_poly.entity_id
_entity_poly.type
_entity_poly.pdbx_seq_one_letter_code
_entity_poly.pdbx_strand_id
1 'polypeptide(L)'
;MDREQLEKDIANVAAKLDEAANSPAVEDLDHGLSLLSDVETYLTRSIYGESSPSQLGTGTNIVVLGTTGAGKSTVVSFLFGEGNLFVHYEGQYSRVLEAELPLDGVTIRSGSISSTLLPVVSHVLLGSDMAAMWDMPGSRDTRGPFVELVVHLIFKWMLVDNKPLRFVIVSPPLLERPQIVALQDIVNGSLIRADNAVVVYTKCSTDFDPRSTADLEIDTSKRGIRSFALLAPMRVDPEGHNYSLQYAKEKQNVLEAIGRLKSQAVTFKQPLPDAAQRLLANFCEISVAFAREKLSTSFLAVHDWDAYRGTLSGMKNALKRLRCPDELSLETMAEILGLFVPGKSEQIRFDPEVMEASRRLSLLETMTDGKINQQITGWLTSECFLALEDVKEKLAILITNVNAYHSGVKLGDTAKVLVVGAFHLRLSGEQQCIEEFVGMRQGDIASPDEIPVMILVGFASLEVDVALQMWANIALVSPLVRVTTKETFNLSALGQPKSLVAANSESGKIGDHGTPGLPDMSFGGVDVKTNAEEQAAGMA
;
A
#
# COMPACT_ATOMS: atom_id res chain seq x y z
N MET A 1 8.21 -13.41 -23.09
CA MET A 1 9.36 -14.27 -22.77
C MET A 1 8.88 -15.70 -22.81
N ASP A 2 9.62 -16.56 -23.49
CA ASP A 2 9.30 -17.98 -23.64
C ASP A 2 9.61 -18.72 -22.33
N ARG A 3 8.78 -19.71 -21.97
CA ARG A 3 8.88 -20.49 -20.73
C ARG A 3 10.24 -21.20 -20.67
N GLU A 4 10.66 -21.82 -21.77
CA GLU A 4 11.91 -22.60 -21.83
C GLU A 4 13.14 -21.73 -21.56
N GLN A 5 13.11 -20.48 -22.03
CA GLN A 5 14.16 -19.51 -21.76
C GLN A 5 14.18 -19.12 -20.28
N LEU A 6 13.01 -18.84 -19.69
CA LEU A 6 12.91 -18.50 -18.26
C LEU A 6 13.37 -19.65 -17.36
N GLU A 7 13.00 -20.90 -17.67
CA GLU A 7 13.46 -22.08 -16.92
C GLU A 7 14.98 -22.25 -17.01
N LYS A 8 15.58 -22.01 -18.17
CA LYS A 8 17.03 -22.03 -18.36
C LYS A 8 17.74 -20.96 -17.54
N ASP A 9 17.18 -19.75 -17.50
CA ASP A 9 17.76 -18.63 -16.75
C ASP A 9 17.65 -18.88 -15.23
N ILE A 10 16.52 -19.43 -14.76
CA ILE A 10 16.37 -19.88 -13.37
C ILE A 10 17.43 -20.93 -13.02
N ALA A 11 17.63 -21.94 -13.87
CA ALA A 11 18.63 -22.99 -13.62
C ALA A 11 20.07 -22.42 -13.56
N ASN A 12 20.39 -21.47 -14.44
CA ASN A 12 21.71 -20.83 -14.46
C ASN A 12 21.96 -20.00 -13.19
N VAL A 13 20.98 -19.20 -12.75
CA VAL A 13 21.11 -18.39 -11.53
C VAL A 13 21.11 -19.27 -10.28
N ALA A 14 20.28 -20.31 -10.23
CA ALA A 14 20.30 -21.28 -9.14
C ALA A 14 21.71 -21.89 -8.95
N ALA A 15 22.36 -22.31 -10.04
CA ALA A 15 23.71 -22.87 -9.97
C ALA A 15 24.74 -21.88 -9.38
N LYS A 16 24.68 -20.60 -9.79
CA LYS A 16 25.58 -19.56 -9.25
C LYS A 16 25.33 -19.27 -7.77
N LEU A 17 24.07 -19.16 -7.37
CA LEU A 17 23.69 -18.90 -5.98
C LEU A 17 24.08 -20.08 -5.07
N ASP A 18 23.99 -21.31 -5.59
CA ASP A 18 24.41 -22.52 -4.88
C ASP A 18 25.94 -22.62 -4.73
N GLU A 19 26.70 -22.27 -5.79
CA GLU A 19 28.17 -22.21 -5.71
C GLU A 19 28.66 -21.20 -4.67
N ALA A 20 27.95 -20.07 -4.54
CA ALA A 20 28.31 -18.99 -3.64
C ALA A 20 27.65 -19.08 -2.25
N ALA A 21 27.05 -20.22 -1.87
CA ALA A 21 26.11 -20.46 -0.76
C ALA A 21 26.23 -19.63 0.55
N ASN A 22 27.43 -19.16 0.93
CA ASN A 22 27.67 -18.37 2.14
C ASN A 22 27.81 -16.86 1.92
N SER A 23 28.04 -16.41 0.68
CA SER A 23 28.21 -14.99 0.31
C SER A 23 27.94 -14.79 -1.18
N PRO A 24 26.68 -14.90 -1.64
CA PRO A 24 26.33 -14.65 -3.03
C PRO A 24 26.67 -13.21 -3.43
N ALA A 25 27.13 -13.03 -4.67
CA ALA A 25 27.40 -11.71 -5.23
C ALA A 25 26.10 -10.90 -5.36
N VAL A 26 26.17 -9.59 -5.15
CA VAL A 26 24.99 -8.71 -5.23
C VAL A 26 24.37 -8.77 -6.63
N GLU A 27 25.18 -8.88 -7.69
CA GLU A 27 24.67 -8.98 -9.06
C GLU A 27 23.85 -10.26 -9.29
N ASP A 28 24.27 -11.39 -8.71
CA ASP A 28 23.53 -12.65 -8.83
C ASP A 28 22.24 -12.61 -8.01
N LEU A 29 22.24 -11.92 -6.87
CA LEU A 29 21.02 -11.71 -6.08
C LEU A 29 20.02 -10.80 -6.80
N ASP A 30 20.49 -9.69 -7.39
CA ASP A 30 19.66 -8.79 -8.22
C ASP A 30 19.07 -9.53 -9.42
N HIS A 31 19.87 -10.37 -10.08
CA HIS A 31 19.38 -11.23 -11.16
C HIS A 31 18.30 -12.20 -10.65
N GLY A 32 18.51 -12.83 -9.50
CA GLY A 32 17.52 -13.70 -8.87
C GLY A 32 16.18 -12.98 -8.59
N LEU A 33 16.23 -11.76 -8.06
CA LEU A 33 15.04 -10.92 -7.85
C LEU A 33 14.32 -10.59 -9.16
N SER A 34 15.07 -10.22 -10.21
CA SER A 34 14.51 -9.97 -11.54
C SER A 34 13.76 -11.21 -12.06
N LEU A 35 14.35 -12.40 -11.89
CA LEU A 35 13.73 -13.66 -12.32
C LEU A 35 12.47 -13.99 -11.53
N LEU A 36 12.43 -13.75 -10.21
CA LEU A 36 11.20 -13.95 -9.42
C LEU A 36 10.07 -13.05 -9.91
N SER A 37 10.39 -11.81 -10.26
CA SER A 37 9.49 -10.86 -10.92
C SER A 37 8.99 -11.36 -12.28
N ASP A 38 9.89 -11.95 -13.07
CA ASP A 38 9.56 -12.53 -14.36
C ASP A 38 8.65 -13.77 -14.22
N VAL A 39 8.84 -14.56 -13.18
CA VAL A 39 7.96 -15.69 -12.82
C VAL A 39 6.56 -15.17 -12.49
N GLU A 40 6.43 -14.13 -11.67
CA GLU A 40 5.11 -13.53 -11.38
C GLU A 40 4.42 -13.01 -12.66
N THR A 41 5.20 -12.40 -13.55
CA THR A 41 4.70 -11.93 -14.86
C THR A 41 4.24 -13.10 -15.72
N TYR A 42 4.99 -14.20 -15.74
CA TYR A 42 4.63 -15.44 -16.43
C TYR A 42 3.32 -16.03 -15.88
N LEU A 43 3.18 -16.14 -14.56
CA LEU A 43 1.97 -16.67 -13.91
C LEU A 43 0.74 -15.82 -14.25
N THR A 44 0.88 -14.49 -14.22
CA THR A 44 -0.20 -13.54 -14.54
C THR A 44 -0.64 -13.67 -15.99
N ARG A 45 0.30 -13.72 -16.94
CA ARG A 45 0.00 -13.89 -18.37
C ARG A 45 -0.63 -15.25 -18.67
N SER A 46 -0.25 -16.29 -17.94
CA SER A 46 -0.77 -17.66 -18.14
C SER A 46 -2.27 -17.77 -17.82
N ILE A 47 -2.80 -16.97 -16.89
CA ILE A 47 -4.24 -16.93 -16.59
C ILE A 47 -5.00 -15.99 -17.53
N TYR A 48 -4.53 -14.76 -17.68
CA TYR A 48 -5.33 -13.69 -18.30
C TYR A 48 -5.04 -13.50 -19.80
N GLY A 49 -4.01 -14.14 -20.34
CA GLY A 49 -3.53 -13.93 -21.71
C GLY A 49 -2.90 -12.54 -21.91
N GLU A 50 -2.74 -12.11 -23.17
CA GLU A 50 -2.28 -10.76 -23.53
C GLU A 50 -3.39 -9.70 -23.37
N SER A 51 -4.63 -10.13 -23.20
CA SER A 51 -5.81 -9.27 -23.01
C SER A 51 -5.99 -8.92 -21.54
N SER A 52 -6.53 -7.73 -21.26
CA SER A 52 -6.71 -7.21 -19.90
C SER A 52 -7.37 -8.20 -18.92
N PRO A 53 -7.07 -8.12 -17.60
CA PRO A 53 -7.49 -9.06 -16.55
C PRO A 53 -9.02 -9.18 -16.32
N SER A 54 -9.85 -8.55 -17.15
CA SER A 54 -11.29 -8.46 -16.99
C SER A 54 -12.10 -9.43 -17.86
N GLN A 55 -11.48 -10.26 -18.72
CA GLN A 55 -12.24 -11.07 -19.71
C GLN A 55 -12.10 -12.61 -19.63
N LEU A 56 -11.15 -13.17 -18.89
CA LEU A 56 -11.13 -14.61 -18.58
C LEU A 56 -11.30 -14.83 -17.08
N GLY A 57 -12.54 -14.81 -16.61
CA GLY A 57 -12.88 -15.26 -15.27
C GLY A 57 -12.77 -16.78 -15.18
N THR A 58 -11.58 -17.33 -14.98
CA THR A 58 -11.44 -18.73 -14.57
C THR A 58 -11.84 -18.82 -13.10
N GLY A 59 -13.11 -19.16 -12.86
CA GLY A 59 -13.66 -19.26 -11.51
C GLY A 59 -13.12 -20.45 -10.69
N THR A 60 -12.28 -21.31 -11.26
CA THR A 60 -11.72 -22.51 -10.59
C THR A 60 -10.30 -22.80 -11.06
N ASN A 61 -9.40 -23.06 -10.11
CA ASN A 61 -8.03 -23.51 -10.39
C ASN A 61 -7.85 -24.96 -9.93
N ILE A 62 -7.35 -25.81 -10.82
CA ILE A 62 -7.05 -27.23 -10.56
C ILE A 62 -5.54 -27.39 -10.55
N VAL A 63 -4.96 -27.66 -9.39
CA VAL A 63 -3.51 -27.77 -9.20
C VAL A 63 -3.12 -29.24 -9.12
N VAL A 64 -2.24 -29.68 -10.01
CA VAL A 64 -1.79 -31.08 -10.09
C VAL A 64 -0.45 -31.21 -9.38
N LEU A 65 -0.44 -31.93 -8.27
CA LEU A 65 0.74 -32.12 -7.41
C LEU A 65 1.25 -33.56 -7.49
N GLY A 66 2.54 -33.75 -7.21
CA GLY A 66 3.16 -35.07 -7.20
C GLY A 66 4.65 -35.02 -7.49
N THR A 67 5.36 -36.08 -7.13
CA THR A 67 6.81 -36.18 -7.34
C THR A 67 7.17 -36.19 -8.84
N THR A 68 8.44 -35.91 -9.12
CA THR A 68 9.02 -36.11 -10.46
C THR A 68 8.79 -37.55 -10.93
N GLY A 69 8.31 -37.72 -12.16
CA GLY A 69 8.03 -39.05 -12.73
C GLY A 69 6.76 -39.75 -12.21
N ALA A 70 5.96 -39.11 -11.35
CA ALA A 70 4.68 -39.66 -10.86
C ALA A 70 3.60 -39.83 -11.94
N GLY A 71 3.78 -39.23 -13.13
CA GLY A 71 2.80 -39.29 -14.22
C GLY A 71 1.79 -38.13 -14.20
N LYS A 72 2.16 -36.96 -13.66
CA LYS A 72 1.30 -35.76 -13.63
C LYS A 72 0.82 -35.35 -15.01
N SER A 73 1.73 -35.11 -15.94
CA SER A 73 1.41 -34.74 -17.32
C SER A 73 0.59 -35.82 -18.06
N THR A 74 0.78 -37.10 -17.70
CA THR A 74 -0.08 -38.20 -18.18
C THR A 74 -1.50 -38.09 -17.65
N VAL A 75 -1.68 -37.84 -16.34
CA VAL A 75 -3.00 -37.63 -15.73
C VAL A 75 -3.68 -36.39 -16.32
N VAL A 76 -2.95 -35.30 -16.50
CA VAL A 76 -3.46 -34.07 -17.12
C VAL A 76 -3.96 -34.36 -18.54
N SER A 77 -3.14 -34.99 -19.37
CA SER A 77 -3.53 -35.35 -20.75
C SER A 77 -4.70 -36.33 -20.78
N PHE A 78 -4.73 -37.32 -19.87
CA PHE A 78 -5.81 -38.29 -19.78
C PHE A 78 -7.15 -37.64 -19.41
N LEU A 79 -7.15 -36.78 -18.39
CA LEU A 79 -8.37 -36.18 -17.85
C LEU A 79 -8.88 -35.03 -18.73
N PHE A 80 -7.99 -34.16 -19.20
CA PHE A 80 -8.36 -32.89 -19.82
C PHE A 80 -7.93 -32.74 -21.28
N GLY A 81 -7.17 -33.69 -21.84
CA GLY A 81 -6.80 -33.66 -23.25
C GLY A 81 -8.00 -33.91 -24.16
N GLU A 82 -8.01 -33.22 -25.32
CA GLU A 82 -9.02 -33.38 -26.37
C GLU A 82 -8.84 -34.69 -27.16
N GLY A 83 -7.60 -35.19 -27.27
CA GLY A 83 -7.26 -36.43 -27.95
C GLY A 83 -7.25 -37.68 -27.07
N ASN A 84 -7.12 -38.84 -27.71
CA ASN A 84 -6.93 -40.10 -26.98
C ASN A 84 -5.46 -40.30 -26.57
N LEU A 85 -5.26 -41.06 -25.49
CA LEU A 85 -3.96 -41.61 -25.14
C LEU A 85 -3.80 -42.98 -25.78
N PHE A 86 -2.72 -43.16 -26.52
CA PHE A 86 -2.38 -44.42 -27.18
C PHE A 86 -1.14 -45.03 -26.54
N VAL A 87 -1.11 -46.37 -26.50
CA VAL A 87 0.06 -47.13 -26.07
C VAL A 87 1.07 -47.19 -27.21
N HIS A 88 2.30 -46.76 -26.93
CA HIS A 88 3.44 -46.82 -27.84
C HIS A 88 4.60 -47.63 -27.25
N TYR A 89 5.28 -48.38 -28.10
CA TYR A 89 6.46 -49.17 -27.76
C TYR A 89 7.72 -48.31 -27.77
N GLU A 90 8.24 -48.04 -26.59
CA GLU A 90 9.54 -47.39 -26.43
C GLU A 90 10.69 -48.42 -26.53
N GLY A 91 10.42 -49.68 -26.21
CA GLY A 91 11.37 -50.78 -26.39
C GLY A 91 10.71 -52.15 -26.20
N GLN A 92 11.49 -53.24 -26.28
CA GLN A 92 10.97 -54.61 -26.21
C GLN A 92 10.18 -54.90 -24.91
N TYR A 93 10.43 -54.13 -23.85
CA TYR A 93 9.79 -54.30 -22.54
C TYR A 93 9.15 -53.02 -21.97
N SER A 94 9.30 -51.87 -22.64
CA SER A 94 8.78 -50.57 -22.19
C SER A 94 7.62 -50.10 -23.05
N ARG A 95 6.56 -49.64 -22.40
CA ARG A 95 5.39 -49.04 -23.02
C ARG A 95 5.21 -47.65 -22.45
N VAL A 96 4.95 -46.69 -23.32
CA VAL A 96 4.70 -45.29 -22.98
C VAL A 96 3.31 -44.92 -23.49
N LEU A 97 2.69 -43.93 -22.84
CA LEU A 97 1.45 -43.34 -23.32
C LEU A 97 1.79 -42.06 -24.08
N GLU A 98 1.30 -41.96 -25.31
CA GLU A 98 1.40 -40.76 -26.12
C GLU A 98 0.01 -40.17 -26.34
N ALA A 99 -0.08 -38.84 -26.30
CA ALA A 99 -1.32 -38.14 -26.58
C ALA A 99 -1.43 -37.85 -28.08
N GLU A 100 -2.54 -38.26 -28.68
CA GLU A 100 -2.89 -37.95 -30.08
C GLU A 100 -2.90 -36.44 -30.34
N LEU A 101 -3.49 -35.71 -29.40
CA LEU A 101 -3.54 -34.26 -29.37
C LEU A 101 -3.07 -33.83 -27.97
N PRO A 102 -1.77 -33.55 -27.79
CA PRO A 102 -1.26 -33.09 -26.51
C PRO A 102 -1.85 -31.72 -26.17
N LEU A 103 -2.14 -31.51 -24.88
CA LEU A 103 -2.47 -30.18 -24.37
C LEU A 103 -1.28 -29.26 -24.59
N ASP A 104 -1.55 -28.00 -24.93
CA ASP A 104 -0.50 -27.03 -25.22
C ASP A 104 0.47 -26.89 -24.03
N GLY A 105 1.76 -26.96 -24.32
CA GLY A 105 2.84 -26.94 -23.34
C GLY A 105 3.00 -28.20 -22.46
N VAL A 106 2.11 -29.20 -22.56
CA VAL A 106 2.14 -30.45 -21.77
C VAL A 106 2.67 -31.60 -22.65
N THR A 107 3.85 -32.11 -22.33
CA THR A 107 4.44 -33.25 -23.03
C THR A 107 4.62 -34.45 -22.10
N ILE A 108 4.10 -35.62 -22.48
CA ILE A 108 4.39 -36.87 -21.77
C ILE A 108 5.77 -37.34 -22.21
N ARG A 109 6.72 -37.37 -21.27
CA ARG A 109 8.08 -37.86 -21.51
C ARG A 109 8.31 -39.15 -20.72
N SER A 110 9.05 -40.07 -21.32
CA SER A 110 9.63 -41.19 -20.58
C SER A 110 10.90 -40.72 -19.88
N GLY A 111 11.00 -40.94 -18.57
CA GLY A 111 12.19 -40.59 -17.81
C GLY A 111 11.93 -40.28 -16.34
N SER A 112 12.99 -40.42 -15.54
CA SER A 112 13.04 -40.11 -14.11
C SER A 112 13.49 -38.67 -13.83
N ILE A 113 13.83 -37.89 -14.86
CA ILE A 113 14.34 -36.52 -14.73
C ILE A 113 13.26 -35.56 -15.22
N SER A 114 12.59 -34.87 -14.29
CA SER A 114 11.73 -33.74 -14.64
C SER A 114 12.65 -32.61 -15.13
N SER A 115 12.33 -31.96 -16.25
CA SER A 115 13.00 -30.71 -16.65
C SER A 115 12.19 -29.48 -16.24
N THR A 116 10.90 -29.66 -15.97
CA THR A 116 9.94 -28.59 -15.67
C THR A 116 10.23 -27.95 -14.32
N LEU A 117 10.46 -26.64 -14.32
CA LEU A 117 10.68 -25.78 -13.15
C LEU A 117 9.48 -24.85 -12.91
N LEU A 118 8.74 -24.52 -13.96
CA LEU A 118 7.56 -23.65 -13.89
C LEU A 118 6.29 -24.42 -14.23
N PRO A 119 5.14 -24.06 -13.65
CA PRO A 119 3.91 -24.76 -13.92
C PRO A 119 3.45 -24.49 -15.35
N VAL A 120 2.85 -25.51 -15.98
CA VAL A 120 2.18 -25.38 -17.27
C VAL A 120 0.70 -25.13 -17.03
N VAL A 121 0.16 -24.08 -17.65
CA VAL A 121 -1.25 -23.71 -17.49
C VAL A 121 -2.00 -24.04 -18.76
N SER A 122 -3.10 -24.79 -18.61
CA SER A 122 -4.03 -25.05 -19.70
C SER A 122 -5.45 -24.68 -19.25
N HIS A 123 -6.21 -24.06 -20.13
CA HIS A 123 -7.61 -23.72 -19.88
C HIS A 123 -8.50 -24.87 -20.36
N VAL A 124 -9.24 -25.48 -19.43
CA VAL A 124 -9.96 -26.73 -19.67
C VAL A 124 -11.41 -26.62 -19.22
N LEU A 125 -12.30 -27.35 -19.88
CA LEU A 125 -13.71 -27.43 -19.50
C LEU A 125 -13.90 -28.47 -18.39
N LEU A 126 -14.47 -28.06 -17.26
CA LEU A 126 -14.90 -28.94 -16.18
C LEU A 126 -16.42 -28.83 -16.01
N GLY A 127 -17.15 -29.71 -16.70
CA GLY A 127 -18.60 -29.58 -16.81
C GLY A 127 -18.98 -28.40 -17.69
N SER A 128 -19.71 -27.43 -17.15
CA SER A 128 -20.05 -26.17 -17.84
C SER A 128 -19.04 -25.04 -17.65
N ASP A 129 -18.08 -25.22 -16.74
CA ASP A 129 -17.23 -24.13 -16.25
C ASP A 129 -15.82 -24.24 -16.84
N MET A 130 -15.23 -23.09 -17.19
CA MET A 130 -13.83 -23.00 -17.57
C MET A 130 -12.94 -22.98 -16.32
N ALA A 131 -12.00 -23.92 -16.25
CA ALA A 131 -11.04 -24.05 -15.17
C ALA A 131 -9.61 -23.88 -15.69
N ALA A 132 -8.75 -23.25 -14.90
CA ALA A 132 -7.31 -23.23 -15.15
C ALA A 132 -6.69 -24.48 -14.51
N MET A 133 -6.12 -25.35 -15.33
CA MET A 133 -5.38 -26.53 -14.90
C MET A 133 -3.89 -26.16 -14.81
N TRP A 134 -3.25 -26.53 -13.71
CA TRP A 134 -1.84 -26.25 -13.43
C TRP A 134 -1.07 -27.56 -13.27
N ASP A 135 -0.28 -27.92 -14.28
CA ASP A 135 0.69 -29.02 -14.17
C ASP A 135 1.93 -28.50 -13.44
N MET A 136 2.03 -28.79 -12.14
CA MET A 136 3.11 -28.26 -11.30
C MET A 136 4.44 -28.99 -11.55
N PRO A 137 5.59 -28.34 -11.33
CA PRO A 137 6.85 -29.05 -11.27
C PRO A 137 6.83 -30.14 -10.19
N GLY A 138 7.71 -31.15 -10.35
CA GLY A 138 7.83 -32.23 -9.37
C GLY A 138 8.25 -31.72 -8.00
N SER A 139 7.49 -32.06 -6.96
CA SER A 139 7.86 -31.74 -5.57
C SER A 139 9.09 -32.54 -5.14
N ARG A 140 9.99 -31.92 -4.36
CA ARG A 140 11.23 -32.52 -3.80
C ARG A 140 12.29 -32.89 -4.82
N ASP A 141 12.24 -32.28 -5.98
CA ASP A 141 13.39 -32.26 -6.88
C ASP A 141 14.40 -31.28 -6.26
N THR A 142 15.42 -31.80 -5.57
CA THR A 142 16.39 -31.02 -4.78
C THR A 142 17.31 -30.19 -5.69
N ARG A 143 16.76 -29.13 -6.29
CA ARG A 143 17.43 -28.26 -7.26
C ARG A 143 17.92 -26.95 -6.67
N GLY A 144 18.19 -26.96 -5.37
CA GLY A 144 18.76 -25.84 -4.64
C GLY A 144 17.74 -24.86 -4.03
N PRO A 145 18.19 -24.03 -3.07
CA PRO A 145 17.38 -23.04 -2.37
C PRO A 145 16.63 -22.06 -3.27
N PHE A 146 17.21 -21.63 -4.40
CA PHE A 146 16.54 -20.66 -5.28
C PHE A 146 15.31 -21.27 -5.97
N VAL A 147 15.39 -22.52 -6.42
CA VAL A 147 14.25 -23.21 -7.04
C VAL A 147 13.14 -23.44 -6.01
N GLU A 148 13.49 -23.77 -4.76
CA GLU A 148 12.52 -23.85 -3.65
C GLU A 148 11.79 -22.51 -3.44
N LEU A 149 12.50 -21.37 -3.54
CA LEU A 149 11.88 -20.05 -3.48
C LEU A 149 10.94 -19.77 -4.66
N VAL A 150 11.29 -20.20 -5.88
CA VAL A 150 10.40 -20.10 -7.05
C VAL A 150 9.10 -20.88 -6.81
N VAL A 151 9.20 -22.13 -6.33
CA VAL A 151 8.03 -22.96 -6.01
C VAL A 151 7.19 -22.33 -4.89
N HIS A 152 7.84 -21.79 -3.86
CA HIS A 152 7.18 -21.08 -2.77
C HIS A 152 6.43 -19.84 -3.27
N LEU A 153 7.05 -19.05 -4.14
CA LEU A 153 6.42 -17.90 -4.80
C LEU A 153 5.17 -18.32 -5.58
N ILE A 154 5.26 -19.39 -6.38
CA ILE A 154 4.11 -19.90 -7.16
C ILE A 154 2.93 -20.23 -6.22
N PHE A 155 3.17 -20.95 -5.12
CA PHE A 155 2.10 -21.28 -4.17
C PHE A 155 1.54 -20.04 -3.48
N LYS A 156 2.38 -19.09 -3.04
CA LYS A 156 1.91 -17.83 -2.44
C LYS A 156 1.07 -17.02 -3.42
N TRP A 157 1.54 -16.87 -4.65
CA TRP A 157 0.83 -16.16 -5.72
C TRP A 157 -0.53 -16.80 -6.07
N MET A 158 -0.62 -18.13 -6.02
CA MET A 158 -1.90 -18.85 -6.21
C MET A 158 -2.90 -18.60 -5.08
N LEU A 159 -2.45 -18.15 -3.90
CA LEU A 159 -3.30 -17.87 -2.75
C LEU A 159 -3.68 -16.39 -2.59
N VAL A 160 -3.00 -15.50 -3.30
CA VAL A 160 -3.39 -14.08 -3.40
C VAL A 160 -4.85 -14.00 -3.86
N ASP A 161 -5.62 -13.11 -3.22
CA ASP A 161 -7.06 -12.90 -3.46
C ASP A 161 -7.98 -14.09 -3.14
N ASN A 162 -7.52 -15.06 -2.32
CA ASN A 162 -8.30 -16.24 -1.92
C ASN A 162 -8.87 -17.04 -3.10
N LYS A 163 -8.05 -17.21 -4.16
CA LYS A 163 -8.46 -17.95 -5.35
C LYS A 163 -8.96 -19.37 -4.98
N PRO A 164 -10.05 -19.85 -5.59
CA PRO A 164 -10.58 -21.18 -5.36
C PRO A 164 -9.64 -22.26 -5.94
N LEU A 165 -8.98 -23.02 -5.06
CA LEU A 165 -8.05 -24.10 -5.43
C LEU A 165 -8.67 -25.49 -5.21
N ARG A 166 -8.47 -26.39 -6.19
CA ARG A 166 -8.74 -27.82 -6.12
C ARG A 166 -7.46 -28.58 -6.44
N PHE A 167 -7.21 -29.70 -5.78
CA PHE A 167 -5.95 -30.43 -5.91
C PHE A 167 -6.16 -31.83 -6.50
N VAL A 168 -5.31 -32.19 -7.47
CA VAL A 168 -5.15 -33.55 -7.96
C VAL A 168 -3.76 -34.02 -7.57
N ILE A 169 -3.69 -34.92 -6.60
CA ILE A 169 -2.44 -35.47 -6.10
C ILE A 169 -2.14 -36.74 -6.89
N VAL A 170 -1.03 -36.76 -7.61
CA VAL A 170 -0.61 -37.88 -8.45
C VAL A 170 0.55 -38.59 -7.79
N SER A 171 0.43 -39.91 -7.66
CA SER A 171 1.47 -40.74 -7.04
C SER A 171 1.60 -42.09 -7.74
N PRO A 172 2.80 -42.65 -7.92
CA PRO A 172 2.94 -44.06 -8.31
C PRO A 172 2.51 -45.00 -7.17
N PRO A 173 2.45 -46.33 -7.37
CA PRO A 173 2.13 -47.26 -6.30
C PRO A 173 3.21 -47.20 -5.23
N LEU A 174 2.81 -47.25 -3.96
CA LEU A 174 3.64 -46.97 -2.79
C LEU A 174 4.58 -48.12 -2.41
N LEU A 175 5.41 -48.55 -3.36
CA LEU A 175 6.31 -49.69 -3.21
C LEU A 175 7.57 -49.32 -2.43
N GLU A 176 8.00 -48.06 -2.56
CA GLU A 176 9.24 -47.57 -1.94
C GLU A 176 8.97 -46.53 -0.86
N ARG A 177 9.77 -46.56 0.21
CA ARG A 177 9.68 -45.62 1.34
C ARG A 177 9.68 -44.14 0.91
N PRO A 178 10.50 -43.67 -0.06
CA PRO A 178 10.48 -42.27 -0.48
C PRO A 178 9.14 -41.84 -1.09
N GLN A 179 8.44 -42.73 -1.79
CA GLN A 179 7.14 -42.45 -2.41
C GLN A 179 6.04 -42.34 -1.34
N ILE A 180 6.09 -43.22 -0.34
CA ILE A 180 5.23 -43.18 0.85
C ILE A 180 5.37 -41.84 1.56
N VAL A 181 6.60 -41.46 1.91
CA VAL A 181 6.89 -40.23 2.65
C VAL A 181 6.47 -39.00 1.82
N ALA A 182 6.80 -38.97 0.52
CA ALA A 182 6.40 -37.84 -0.34
C ALA A 182 4.88 -37.67 -0.44
N LEU A 183 4.12 -38.77 -0.57
CA LEU A 183 2.66 -38.69 -0.58
C LEU A 183 2.11 -38.22 0.78
N GLN A 184 2.63 -38.78 1.89
CA GLN A 184 2.24 -38.37 3.24
C GLN A 184 2.47 -36.88 3.45
N ASP A 185 3.61 -36.34 3.02
CA ASP A 185 3.95 -34.94 3.18
C ASP A 185 3.06 -34.01 2.34
N ILE A 186 2.75 -34.38 1.10
CA ILE A 186 1.80 -33.62 0.26
C ILE A 186 0.41 -33.63 0.90
N VAL A 187 -0.08 -34.82 1.29
CA VAL A 187 -1.43 -34.97 1.87
C VAL A 187 -1.53 -34.27 3.22
N ASN A 188 -0.56 -34.41 4.11
CA ASN A 188 -0.54 -33.76 5.41
C ASN A 188 -0.23 -32.25 5.32
N GLY A 189 0.20 -31.76 4.15
CA GLY A 189 0.42 -30.35 3.88
C GLY A 189 -0.79 -29.44 4.13
N SER A 190 -0.52 -28.19 4.53
CA SER A 190 -1.54 -27.19 4.92
C SER A 190 -2.54 -26.80 3.81
N LEU A 191 -2.19 -27.03 2.54
CA LEU A 191 -3.06 -26.76 1.39
C LEU A 191 -4.16 -27.82 1.20
N ILE A 192 -3.91 -29.04 1.68
CA ILE A 192 -4.75 -30.21 1.40
C ILE A 192 -5.74 -30.45 2.53
N ARG A 193 -7.01 -30.62 2.14
CA ARG A 193 -8.14 -31.00 2.96
C ARG A 193 -8.88 -32.17 2.31
N ALA A 194 -9.71 -32.85 3.08
CA ALA A 194 -10.53 -33.95 2.55
C ALA A 194 -11.54 -33.52 1.47
N ASP A 195 -11.92 -32.24 1.44
CA ASP A 195 -12.96 -31.71 0.55
C ASP A 195 -12.44 -30.93 -0.66
N ASN A 196 -11.13 -30.69 -0.77
CA ASN A 196 -10.53 -29.93 -1.86
C ASN A 196 -9.49 -30.72 -2.68
N ALA A 197 -9.30 -32.01 -2.40
CA ALA A 197 -8.31 -32.84 -3.05
C ALA A 197 -8.84 -34.22 -3.46
N VAL A 198 -8.21 -34.79 -4.49
CA VAL A 198 -8.31 -36.22 -4.86
C VAL A 198 -6.90 -36.79 -5.03
N VAL A 199 -6.74 -38.09 -4.82
CA VAL A 199 -5.51 -38.83 -5.11
C VAL A 199 -5.72 -39.71 -6.34
N VAL A 200 -4.82 -39.64 -7.31
CA VAL A 200 -4.78 -40.50 -8.49
C VAL A 200 -3.47 -41.28 -8.46
N TYR A 201 -3.59 -42.56 -8.16
CA TYR A 201 -2.46 -43.48 -8.26
C TYR A 201 -2.25 -43.89 -9.71
N THR A 202 -1.06 -43.68 -10.25
CA THR A 202 -0.69 -44.09 -11.60
C THR A 202 0.14 -45.36 -11.57
N LYS A 203 0.35 -45.97 -12.73
CA LYS A 203 1.22 -47.16 -12.89
C LYS A 203 0.80 -48.33 -12.00
N CYS A 204 -0.48 -48.42 -11.67
CA CYS A 204 -1.02 -49.44 -10.79
C CYS A 204 -1.05 -50.82 -11.46
N SER A 205 -0.89 -51.86 -10.66
CA SER A 205 -1.24 -53.23 -11.04
C SER A 205 -2.76 -53.45 -10.93
N THR A 206 -3.26 -54.52 -11.53
CA THR A 206 -4.70 -54.86 -11.57
C THR A 206 -5.32 -55.09 -10.19
N ASP A 207 -4.51 -55.47 -9.21
CA ASP A 207 -4.88 -55.81 -7.83
C ASP A 207 -4.65 -54.65 -6.84
N PHE A 208 -4.18 -53.50 -7.31
CA PHE A 208 -3.92 -52.34 -6.46
C PHE A 208 -5.23 -51.74 -5.93
N ASP A 209 -5.40 -51.72 -4.60
CA ASP A 209 -6.51 -51.02 -3.95
C ASP A 209 -6.13 -49.56 -3.62
N PRO A 210 -6.64 -48.56 -4.34
CA PRO A 210 -6.33 -47.16 -4.07
C PRO A 210 -6.89 -46.66 -2.73
N ARG A 211 -7.83 -47.38 -2.10
CA ARG A 211 -8.42 -46.99 -0.80
C ARG A 211 -7.61 -47.48 0.39
N SER A 212 -6.63 -48.34 0.17
CA SER A 212 -5.76 -48.80 1.24
C SER A 212 -4.83 -47.68 1.70
N THR A 213 -5.19 -47.04 2.81
CA THR A 213 -4.35 -46.02 3.48
C THR A 213 -3.89 -46.49 4.86
N ALA A 214 -3.98 -47.80 5.15
CA ALA A 214 -3.65 -48.36 6.46
C ALA A 214 -2.19 -48.10 6.83
N ASP A 215 -1.30 -48.23 5.84
CA ASP A 215 0.15 -48.09 6.00
C ASP A 215 0.63 -46.64 5.88
N LEU A 216 -0.29 -45.68 5.71
CA LEU A 216 0.05 -44.26 5.60
C LEU A 216 -0.22 -43.53 6.91
N GLU A 217 0.80 -42.82 7.40
CA GLU A 217 0.73 -41.87 8.51
C GLU A 217 0.07 -40.57 8.05
N ILE A 218 -1.22 -40.62 7.73
CA ILE A 218 -2.03 -39.47 7.31
C ILE A 218 -2.96 -39.03 8.44
N ASP A 219 -3.08 -37.72 8.61
CA ASP A 219 -4.03 -37.07 9.52
C ASP A 219 -5.44 -37.66 9.38
N THR A 220 -6.10 -37.94 10.50
CA THR A 220 -7.44 -38.56 10.51
C THR A 220 -8.48 -37.75 9.73
N SER A 221 -8.38 -36.42 9.77
CA SER A 221 -9.24 -35.51 9.01
C SER A 221 -9.05 -35.59 7.50
N LYS A 222 -7.94 -36.16 7.02
CA LYS A 222 -7.56 -36.26 5.59
C LYS A 222 -7.75 -37.65 5.00
N ARG A 223 -8.03 -38.67 5.84
CA ARG A 223 -8.33 -40.04 5.37
C ARG A 223 -9.60 -40.13 4.50
N GLY A 224 -10.44 -39.09 4.51
CA GLY A 224 -11.63 -38.98 3.64
C GLY A 224 -11.34 -38.55 2.20
N ILE A 225 -10.08 -38.25 1.84
CA ILE A 225 -9.71 -37.89 0.46
C ILE A 225 -10.00 -39.07 -0.46
N ARG A 226 -10.73 -38.82 -1.56
CA ARG A 226 -11.06 -39.86 -2.53
C ARG A 226 -9.83 -40.23 -3.35
N SER A 227 -9.62 -41.52 -3.53
CA SER A 227 -8.51 -42.09 -4.27
C SER A 227 -8.97 -42.93 -5.46
N PHE A 228 -8.20 -42.89 -6.55
CA PHE A 228 -8.44 -43.59 -7.80
C PHE A 228 -7.16 -44.28 -8.25
N ALA A 229 -7.30 -45.35 -9.05
CA ALA A 229 -6.17 -46.08 -9.62
C ALA A 229 -6.25 -46.03 -11.16
N LEU A 230 -5.13 -45.72 -11.80
CA LEU A 230 -4.92 -45.82 -13.23
C LEU A 230 -3.87 -46.89 -13.50
N LEU A 231 -4.27 -47.93 -14.22
CA LEU A 231 -3.44 -49.10 -14.47
C LEU A 231 -2.30 -48.77 -15.43
N ALA A 232 -1.14 -49.38 -15.23
CA ALA A 232 -0.06 -49.31 -16.22
C ALA A 232 -0.47 -50.02 -17.53
N PRO A 233 -0.01 -49.55 -18.71
CA PRO A 233 -0.14 -50.32 -19.95
C PRO A 233 0.45 -51.73 -19.79
N MET A 234 -0.34 -52.74 -20.12
CA MET A 234 0.00 -54.14 -19.91
C MET A 234 0.88 -54.69 -21.00
N ARG A 235 1.54 -55.83 -20.72
CA ARG A 235 2.36 -56.52 -21.72
C ARG A 235 1.63 -56.94 -23.00
N VAL A 236 0.35 -57.17 -22.85
CA VAL A 236 -0.55 -57.62 -23.90
C VAL A 236 -1.16 -56.48 -24.71
N ASP A 237 -1.01 -55.23 -24.26
CA ASP A 237 -1.57 -54.08 -24.97
C ASP A 237 -0.78 -53.85 -26.27
N PRO A 238 -1.44 -53.94 -27.45
CA PRO A 238 -0.78 -53.74 -28.73
C PRO A 238 -0.39 -52.27 -28.96
N GLU A 239 0.55 -52.04 -29.88
CA GLU A 239 0.86 -50.69 -30.40
C GLU A 239 -0.42 -50.01 -30.91
N GLY A 240 -0.63 -48.77 -30.51
CA GLY A 240 -1.83 -48.00 -30.87
C GLY A 240 -3.09 -48.38 -30.08
N HIS A 241 -2.96 -49.18 -29.01
CA HIS A 241 -4.09 -49.48 -28.11
C HIS A 241 -4.62 -48.20 -27.47
N ASN A 242 -5.93 -47.97 -27.55
CA ASN A 242 -6.57 -46.77 -27.03
C ASN A 242 -6.81 -46.90 -25.52
N TYR A 243 -5.89 -46.34 -24.74
CA TYR A 243 -5.93 -46.32 -23.28
C TYR A 243 -7.11 -45.47 -22.77
N SER A 244 -7.37 -44.32 -23.40
CA SER A 244 -8.47 -43.44 -23.03
C SER A 244 -9.84 -44.12 -23.12
N LEU A 245 -10.06 -44.92 -24.17
CA LEU A 245 -11.31 -45.66 -24.37
C LEU A 245 -11.48 -46.78 -23.34
N GLN A 246 -10.40 -47.52 -23.05
CA GLN A 246 -10.43 -48.60 -22.06
C GLN A 246 -10.82 -48.08 -20.66
N TYR A 247 -10.28 -46.93 -20.27
CA TYR A 247 -10.47 -46.34 -18.94
C TYR A 247 -11.44 -45.16 -18.92
N ALA A 248 -12.38 -45.10 -19.88
CA ALA A 248 -13.31 -43.97 -20.01
C ALA A 248 -14.22 -43.80 -18.78
N LYS A 249 -14.59 -44.91 -18.12
CA LYS A 249 -15.42 -44.88 -16.91
C LYS A 249 -14.65 -44.32 -15.72
N GLU A 250 -13.40 -44.70 -15.56
CA GLU A 250 -12.47 -44.20 -14.55
C GLU A 250 -12.21 -42.72 -14.76
N LYS A 251 -11.97 -42.28 -16.01
CA LYS A 251 -11.87 -40.86 -16.38
C LYS A 251 -13.08 -40.07 -15.88
N GLN A 252 -14.30 -40.53 -16.21
CA GLN A 252 -15.53 -39.87 -15.80
C GLN A 252 -15.67 -39.79 -14.27
N ASN A 253 -15.37 -40.88 -13.55
CA ASN A 253 -15.44 -40.90 -12.09
C ASN A 253 -14.48 -39.89 -11.43
N VAL A 254 -13.27 -39.74 -11.98
CA VAL A 254 -12.29 -38.77 -11.49
C VAL A 254 -12.77 -37.35 -11.76
N LEU A 255 -13.22 -37.05 -12.98
CA LEU A 255 -13.74 -35.71 -13.34
C LEU A 255 -14.95 -35.31 -12.49
N GLU A 256 -15.89 -36.22 -12.25
CA GLU A 256 -17.03 -35.97 -11.36
C GLU A 256 -16.60 -35.70 -9.92
N ALA A 257 -15.57 -36.41 -9.42
CA ALA A 257 -15.04 -36.17 -8.09
C ALA A 257 -14.38 -34.79 -8.00
N ILE A 258 -13.58 -34.40 -8.99
CA ILE A 258 -12.96 -33.06 -9.09
C ILE A 258 -14.03 -31.97 -9.14
N GLY A 259 -15.10 -32.17 -9.92
CA GLY A 259 -16.22 -31.24 -10.02
C GLY A 259 -16.98 -31.00 -8.70
N ARG A 260 -16.95 -31.97 -7.77
CA ARG A 260 -17.61 -31.88 -6.46
C ARG A 260 -16.73 -31.29 -5.35
N LEU A 261 -15.45 -31.02 -5.62
CA LEU A 261 -14.53 -30.48 -4.63
C LEU A 261 -14.91 -29.05 -4.25
N LYS A 262 -14.82 -28.74 -2.95
CA LYS A 262 -15.06 -27.40 -2.41
C LYS A 262 -13.79 -26.57 -2.55
N SER A 263 -13.98 -25.30 -2.90
CA SER A 263 -12.88 -24.37 -3.15
C SER A 263 -12.88 -23.22 -2.15
N GLN A 264 -12.84 -23.55 -0.85
CA GLN A 264 -12.67 -22.55 0.21
C GLN A 264 -11.19 -22.14 0.33
N ALA A 265 -10.94 -20.91 0.80
CA ALA A 265 -9.60 -20.40 1.06
C ALA A 265 -8.76 -21.37 1.90
N VAL A 266 -7.48 -21.48 1.56
CA VAL A 266 -6.49 -22.30 2.28
C VAL A 266 -5.30 -21.43 2.66
N THR A 267 -4.59 -21.80 3.73
CA THR A 267 -3.38 -21.11 4.17
C THR A 267 -2.16 -21.96 3.87
N PHE A 268 -1.12 -21.39 3.27
CA PHE A 268 0.15 -22.07 3.07
C PHE A 268 1.11 -21.78 4.23
N LYS A 269 1.29 -22.78 5.10
CA LYS A 269 2.13 -22.71 6.32
C LYS A 269 3.35 -23.63 6.27
N GLN A 270 3.70 -24.16 5.10
CA GLN A 270 4.85 -25.04 4.99
C GLN A 270 6.14 -24.22 5.22
N PRO A 271 6.99 -24.61 6.19
CA PRO A 271 8.23 -23.88 6.40
C PRO A 271 9.16 -24.10 5.20
N LEU A 272 9.78 -23.01 4.75
CA LEU A 272 10.87 -23.08 3.79
C LEU A 272 12.08 -23.80 4.41
N PRO A 273 12.86 -24.57 3.64
CA PRO A 273 14.14 -25.09 4.10
C PRO A 273 15.09 -23.97 4.56
N ASP A 274 15.96 -24.25 5.55
CA ASP A 274 16.86 -23.24 6.13
C ASP A 274 17.74 -22.52 5.09
N ALA A 275 18.18 -23.23 4.05
CA ALA A 275 18.95 -22.63 2.96
C ALA A 275 18.12 -21.62 2.14
N ALA A 276 16.86 -21.96 1.83
CA ALA A 276 15.95 -21.07 1.12
C ALA A 276 15.53 -19.88 2.00
N GLN A 277 15.31 -20.08 3.30
CA GLN A 277 15.04 -18.99 4.24
C GLN A 277 16.20 -17.99 4.32
N ARG A 278 17.44 -18.46 4.38
CA ARG A 278 18.63 -17.59 4.36
C ARG A 278 18.74 -16.80 3.07
N LEU A 279 18.49 -17.45 1.93
CA LEU A 279 18.50 -16.77 0.64
C LEU A 279 17.39 -15.70 0.55
N LEU A 280 16.19 -16.00 1.08
CA LEU A 280 15.09 -15.03 1.16
C LEU A 280 15.44 -13.84 2.07
N ALA A 281 16.12 -14.08 3.19
CA ALA A 281 16.61 -13.02 4.07
C ALA A 281 17.63 -12.11 3.34
N ASN A 282 18.58 -12.70 2.60
CA ASN A 282 19.53 -11.93 1.77
C ASN A 282 18.80 -11.08 0.72
N PHE A 283 17.78 -11.64 0.04
CA PHE A 283 16.93 -10.88 -0.88
C PHE A 283 16.23 -9.70 -0.22
N CYS A 284 15.73 -9.86 1.01
CA CYS A 284 15.12 -8.78 1.78
C CYS A 284 16.14 -7.69 2.11
N GLU A 285 17.32 -8.07 2.60
CA GLU A 285 18.39 -7.13 2.96
C GLU A 285 18.84 -6.30 1.76
N ILE A 286 19.11 -6.93 0.61
CA ILE A 286 19.53 -6.19 -0.59
C ILE A 286 18.40 -5.31 -1.15
N SER A 287 17.15 -5.74 -1.06
CA SER A 287 16.01 -4.96 -1.54
C SER A 287 15.76 -3.73 -0.68
N VAL A 288 15.92 -3.84 0.65
CA VAL A 288 15.87 -2.70 1.56
C VAL A 288 17.06 -1.76 1.32
N ALA A 289 18.26 -2.28 1.08
CA ALA A 289 19.42 -1.46 0.74
C ALA A 289 19.23 -0.70 -0.58
N PHE A 290 18.72 -1.38 -1.62
CA PHE A 290 18.38 -0.77 -2.90
C PHE A 290 17.31 0.32 -2.73
N ALA A 291 16.21 0.02 -2.04
CA ALA A 291 15.14 0.98 -1.77
C ALA A 291 15.66 2.22 -1.02
N ARG A 292 16.53 2.01 -0.01
CA ARG A 292 17.17 3.07 0.76
C ARG A 292 17.96 4.00 -0.14
N GLU A 293 18.80 3.45 -1.01
CA GLU A 293 19.63 4.23 -1.93
C GLU A 293 18.74 5.02 -2.90
N LYS A 294 17.79 4.35 -3.56
CA LYS A 294 16.96 4.96 -4.60
C LYS A 294 16.03 6.04 -4.06
N LEU A 295 15.38 5.78 -2.93
CA LEU A 295 14.54 6.78 -2.26
C LEU A 295 15.35 8.01 -1.85
N SER A 296 16.55 7.80 -1.29
CA SER A 296 17.43 8.88 -0.84
C SER A 296 17.92 9.73 -2.01
N THR A 297 18.40 9.11 -3.08
CA THR A 297 18.85 9.81 -4.29
C THR A 297 17.71 10.60 -4.94
N SER A 298 16.53 9.98 -5.05
CA SER A 298 15.35 10.64 -5.63
C SER A 298 14.93 11.88 -4.81
N PHE A 299 14.90 11.78 -3.47
CA PHE A 299 14.63 12.92 -2.61
C PHE A 299 15.68 14.02 -2.73
N LEU A 300 16.97 13.69 -2.60
CA LEU A 300 18.06 14.67 -2.64
C LEU A 300 18.14 15.41 -3.98
N ALA A 301 17.74 14.78 -5.09
CA ALA A 301 17.71 15.41 -6.40
C ALA A 301 16.67 16.53 -6.53
N VAL A 302 15.54 16.41 -5.81
CA VAL A 302 14.44 17.39 -5.90
C VAL A 302 14.37 18.34 -4.71
N HIS A 303 15.04 17.99 -3.61
CA HIS A 303 15.02 18.74 -2.36
C HIS A 303 15.75 20.08 -2.49
N ASP A 304 15.01 21.16 -2.24
CA ASP A 304 15.54 22.51 -2.17
C ASP A 304 14.81 23.26 -1.04
N TRP A 305 15.53 23.50 0.06
CA TRP A 305 14.98 24.18 1.23
C TRP A 305 14.56 25.63 0.93
N ASP A 306 15.29 26.35 0.09
CA ASP A 306 15.00 27.76 -0.19
C ASP A 306 13.73 27.91 -1.04
N ALA A 307 13.41 26.88 -1.82
CA ALA A 307 12.15 26.75 -2.56
C ALA A 307 10.96 26.23 -1.73
N TYR A 308 11.17 25.79 -0.47
CA TYR A 308 10.10 25.23 0.35
C TYR A 308 8.98 26.25 0.62
N ARG A 309 7.73 25.85 0.37
CA ARG A 309 6.53 26.66 0.65
C ARG A 309 5.46 25.78 1.28
N GLY A 310 4.96 26.15 2.45
CA GLY A 310 3.95 25.37 3.17
C GLY A 310 3.08 26.21 4.10
N THR A 311 1.90 25.68 4.44
CA THR A 311 1.05 26.26 5.48
C THR A 311 1.55 25.88 6.85
N LEU A 312 1.27 26.69 7.88
CA LEU A 312 1.69 26.38 9.25
C LEU A 312 1.15 25.03 9.75
N SER A 313 -0.09 24.69 9.38
CA SER A 313 -0.68 23.38 9.68
C SER A 313 0.07 22.24 8.97
N GLY A 314 0.43 22.42 7.69
CA GLY A 314 1.24 21.48 6.93
C GLY A 314 2.62 21.27 7.56
N MET A 315 3.30 22.35 7.95
CA MET A 315 4.61 22.31 8.61
C MET A 315 4.54 21.55 9.95
N LYS A 316 3.55 21.86 10.80
CA LYS A 316 3.34 21.15 12.07
C LYS A 316 3.06 19.65 11.86
N ASN A 317 2.28 19.30 10.84
CA ASN A 317 1.98 17.92 10.49
C ASN A 317 3.22 17.15 9.99
N ALA A 318 4.02 17.76 9.10
CA ALA A 318 5.25 17.18 8.59
C ALA A 318 6.24 16.86 9.74
N LEU A 319 6.41 17.80 10.66
CA LEU A 319 7.27 17.63 11.84
C LEU A 319 6.74 16.57 12.81
N LYS A 320 5.41 16.45 12.95
CA LYS A 320 4.79 15.36 13.72
C LYS A 320 5.07 13.99 13.09
N ARG A 321 4.95 13.87 11.76
CA ARG A 321 5.20 12.60 11.05
C ARG A 321 6.67 12.18 11.12
N LEU A 322 7.62 13.11 11.05
CA LEU A 322 9.05 12.81 11.26
C LEU A 322 9.40 12.31 12.65
N ARG A 323 8.59 12.65 13.66
CA ARG A 323 8.79 12.21 15.05
C ARG A 323 8.11 10.87 15.35
N CYS A 324 7.54 10.19 14.35
CA CYS A 324 6.89 8.91 14.54
C CYS A 324 7.95 7.84 14.87
N PRO A 325 7.84 7.15 16.03
CA PRO A 325 8.77 6.09 16.41
C PRO A 325 8.46 4.74 15.75
N ASP A 326 7.32 4.65 15.04
CA ASP A 326 6.83 3.39 14.49
C ASP A 326 7.60 2.99 13.23
N GLU A 327 7.62 1.69 12.95
CA GLU A 327 8.16 1.16 11.70
C GLU A 327 7.20 1.52 10.54
N LEU A 328 7.77 2.01 9.45
CA LEU A 328 7.05 2.54 8.30
C LEU A 328 7.26 1.64 7.08
N SER A 329 6.27 1.60 6.17
CA SER A 329 6.48 1.03 4.83
C SER A 329 7.25 2.01 3.94
N LEU A 330 7.81 1.52 2.82
CA LEU A 330 8.49 2.35 1.83
C LEU A 330 7.55 3.45 1.29
N GLU A 331 6.30 3.12 0.99
CA GLU A 331 5.31 4.07 0.46
C GLU A 331 5.07 5.18 1.46
N THR A 332 4.86 4.81 2.73
CA THR A 332 4.63 5.76 3.82
C THR A 332 5.82 6.70 3.99
N MET A 333 7.04 6.18 3.86
CA MET A 333 8.25 6.98 3.93
C MET A 333 8.37 7.93 2.73
N ALA A 334 8.10 7.48 1.51
CA ALA A 334 8.04 8.32 0.32
C ALA A 334 6.97 9.43 0.46
N GLU A 335 5.84 9.13 1.11
CA GLU A 335 4.82 10.14 1.41
C GLU A 335 5.35 11.23 2.35
N ILE A 336 6.09 10.84 3.40
CA ILE A 336 6.67 11.76 4.37
C ILE A 336 7.69 12.67 3.68
N LEU A 337 8.57 12.12 2.84
CA LEU A 337 9.55 12.90 2.08
C LEU A 337 8.85 13.88 1.11
N GLY A 338 7.75 13.47 0.49
CA GLY A 338 6.94 14.32 -0.37
C GLY A 338 6.41 15.59 0.31
N LEU A 339 6.25 15.61 1.64
CA LEU A 339 5.84 16.80 2.39
C LEU A 339 6.89 17.92 2.40
N PHE A 340 8.15 17.59 2.13
CA PHE A 340 9.27 18.52 2.12
C PHE A 340 9.63 19.03 0.72
N VAL A 341 8.92 18.56 -0.31
CA VAL A 341 9.08 18.98 -1.70
C VAL A 341 7.73 19.33 -2.35
N PRO A 342 7.06 20.40 -1.89
CA PRO A 342 5.74 20.79 -2.38
C PRO A 342 5.72 20.96 -3.90
N GLY A 343 4.77 20.31 -4.58
CA GLY A 343 4.65 20.35 -6.05
C GLY A 343 5.59 19.40 -6.81
N LYS A 344 6.52 18.74 -6.12
CA LYS A 344 7.42 17.72 -6.71
C LYS A 344 7.30 16.35 -6.02
N SER A 345 6.33 16.16 -5.12
CA SER A 345 6.11 14.89 -4.42
C SER A 345 5.97 13.70 -5.37
N GLU A 346 5.30 13.92 -6.51
CA GLU A 346 5.10 12.89 -7.54
C GLU A 346 6.41 12.50 -8.24
N GLN A 347 7.42 13.39 -8.27
CA GLN A 347 8.73 13.06 -8.84
C GLN A 347 9.48 12.04 -7.98
N ILE A 348 9.21 12.00 -6.67
CA ILE A 348 9.77 10.96 -5.78
C ILE A 348 8.94 9.69 -5.88
N ARG A 349 7.61 9.79 -5.77
CA ARG A 349 6.71 8.63 -5.72
C ARG A 349 6.71 7.83 -7.02
N PHE A 350 6.77 8.51 -8.17
CA PHE A 350 6.78 7.88 -9.49
C PHE A 350 8.16 7.88 -10.13
N ASP A 351 9.22 8.06 -9.34
CA ASP A 351 10.56 7.78 -9.82
C ASP A 351 10.64 6.30 -10.26
N PRO A 352 11.10 5.99 -11.48
CA PRO A 352 11.14 4.62 -11.97
C PRO A 352 11.93 3.65 -11.06
N GLU A 353 13.00 4.13 -10.43
CA GLU A 353 13.83 3.31 -9.55
C GLU A 353 13.16 3.08 -8.18
N VAL A 354 12.41 4.07 -7.66
CA VAL A 354 11.61 3.92 -6.44
C VAL A 354 10.42 2.99 -6.68
N MET A 355 9.77 3.09 -7.84
CA MET A 355 8.70 2.19 -8.26
C MET A 355 9.21 0.75 -8.38
N GLU A 356 10.39 0.55 -8.96
CA GLU A 356 11.03 -0.77 -9.01
C GLU A 356 11.36 -1.29 -7.60
N ALA A 357 11.85 -0.44 -6.70
CA ALA A 357 12.11 -0.81 -5.31
C ALA A 357 10.82 -1.25 -4.57
N SER A 358 9.72 -0.49 -4.73
CA SER A 358 8.41 -0.85 -4.16
C SER A 358 7.91 -2.18 -4.70
N ARG A 359 8.06 -2.42 -6.01
CA ARG A 359 7.68 -3.68 -6.66
C ARG A 359 8.48 -4.87 -6.13
N ARG A 360 9.80 -4.74 -5.98
CA ARG A 360 10.67 -5.77 -5.38
C ARG A 360 10.27 -6.09 -3.95
N LEU A 361 10.00 -5.08 -3.13
CA LEU A 361 9.57 -5.28 -1.75
C LEU A 361 8.20 -5.96 -1.68
N SER A 362 7.22 -5.53 -2.47
CA SER A 362 5.89 -6.15 -2.53
C SER A 362 5.94 -7.65 -2.87
N LEU A 363 6.84 -8.03 -3.77
CA LEU A 363 7.08 -9.44 -4.12
C LEU A 363 7.59 -10.23 -2.90
N LEU A 364 8.55 -9.68 -2.15
CA LEU A 364 9.12 -10.31 -0.97
C LEU A 364 8.16 -10.33 0.23
N GLU A 365 7.33 -9.30 0.39
CA GLU A 365 6.24 -9.27 1.38
C GLU A 365 5.24 -10.41 1.14
N THR A 366 4.92 -10.68 -0.14
CA THR A 366 4.06 -11.80 -0.55
C THR A 366 4.69 -13.15 -0.18
N MET A 367 6.01 -13.28 -0.29
CA MET A 367 6.72 -14.51 0.04
C MET A 367 6.88 -14.73 1.55
N THR A 368 6.97 -13.65 2.33
CA THR A 368 7.25 -13.68 3.78
C THR A 368 5.98 -13.64 4.66
N ASP A 369 4.79 -13.44 4.08
CA ASP A 369 3.52 -13.18 4.79
C ASP A 369 3.57 -11.96 5.74
N GLY A 370 4.51 -11.04 5.52
CA GLY A 370 4.78 -9.92 6.40
C GLY A 370 5.06 -8.65 5.62
N LYS A 371 4.72 -7.50 6.21
CA LYS A 371 5.15 -6.20 5.68
C LYS A 371 6.60 -5.97 6.05
N ILE A 372 7.39 -5.50 5.08
CA ILE A 372 8.76 -5.08 5.31
C ILE A 372 8.70 -3.63 5.77
N ASN A 373 8.57 -3.45 7.08
CA ASN A 373 8.61 -2.13 7.70
C ASN A 373 10.01 -1.87 8.26
N GLN A 374 10.44 -0.61 8.21
CA GLN A 374 11.68 -0.16 8.80
C GLN A 374 11.47 1.16 9.53
N GLN A 375 12.33 1.46 10.50
CA GLN A 375 12.44 2.80 11.06
C GLN A 375 12.94 3.78 9.97
N ILE A 376 12.73 5.09 10.18
CA ILE A 376 13.17 6.14 9.24
C ILE A 376 14.66 5.99 8.88
N THR A 377 15.51 5.68 9.85
CA THR A 377 16.95 5.44 9.66
C THR A 377 17.25 4.22 8.80
N GLY A 378 16.35 3.24 8.76
CA GLY A 378 16.46 2.07 7.89
C GLY A 378 16.10 2.35 6.44
N TRP A 379 15.30 3.40 6.16
CA TRP A 379 14.87 3.77 4.81
C TRP A 379 15.73 4.83 4.14
N LEU A 380 16.61 5.52 4.86
CA LEU A 380 17.42 6.61 4.32
C LEU A 380 18.91 6.31 4.40
N THR A 381 19.69 6.79 3.42
CA THR A 381 21.14 6.85 3.54
C THR A 381 21.54 7.83 4.63
N SER A 382 22.75 7.69 5.18
CA SER A 382 23.26 8.60 6.22
C SER A 382 23.24 10.06 5.77
N GLU A 383 23.57 10.33 4.50
CA GLU A 383 23.53 11.67 3.91
C GLU A 383 22.10 12.23 3.87
N CYS A 384 21.15 11.46 3.33
CA CYS A 384 19.75 11.89 3.26
C CYS A 384 19.13 12.06 4.65
N PHE A 385 19.48 11.21 5.60
CA PHE A 385 19.02 11.33 6.99
C PHE A 385 19.53 12.62 7.64
N LEU A 386 20.80 12.98 7.45
CA LEU A 386 21.36 14.24 7.96
C LEU A 386 20.69 15.46 7.32
N ALA A 387 20.42 15.43 6.01
CA ALA A 387 19.67 16.48 5.34
C ALA A 387 18.25 16.62 5.93
N LEU A 388 17.59 15.50 6.24
CA LEU A 388 16.25 15.51 6.83
C LEU A 388 16.24 16.03 8.27
N GLU A 389 17.28 15.75 9.07
CA GLU A 389 17.42 16.32 10.41
C GLU A 389 17.70 17.84 10.37
N ASP A 390 18.50 18.33 9.42
CA ASP A 390 18.68 19.77 9.19
C ASP A 390 17.35 20.45 8.79
N VAL A 391 16.59 19.84 7.87
CA VAL A 391 15.25 20.28 7.48
C VAL A 391 14.30 20.34 8.68
N LYS A 392 14.35 19.33 9.56
CA LYS A 392 13.53 19.28 10.77
C LYS A 392 13.87 20.40 11.75
N GLU A 393 15.14 20.72 11.93
CA GLU A 393 15.58 21.84 12.76
C GLU A 393 15.14 23.18 12.16
N LYS A 394 15.44 23.41 10.88
CA LYS A 394 15.02 24.62 10.15
C LYS A 394 13.51 24.81 10.15
N LEU A 395 12.75 23.72 10.02
CA LEU A 395 11.28 23.75 10.09
C LEU A 395 10.78 24.13 11.49
N ALA A 396 11.41 23.61 12.55
CA ALA A 396 11.07 23.99 13.92
C ALA A 396 11.33 25.47 14.18
N ILE A 397 12.46 26.00 13.68
CA ILE A 397 12.81 27.42 13.74
C ILE A 397 11.79 28.25 12.94
N LEU A 398 11.44 27.84 11.72
CA LEU A 398 10.46 28.54 10.89
C LEU A 398 9.08 28.59 11.55
N ILE A 399 8.61 27.48 12.12
CA ILE A 399 7.35 27.44 12.88
C ILE A 399 7.40 28.43 14.06
N THR A 400 8.53 28.49 14.76
CA THR A 400 8.72 29.40 15.90
C THR A 400 8.71 30.86 15.43
N ASN A 401 9.42 31.17 14.33
CA ASN A 401 9.47 32.50 13.74
C ASN A 401 8.11 32.96 13.23
N VAL A 402 7.31 32.07 12.63
CA VAL A 402 5.94 32.39 12.21
C VAL A 402 5.06 32.68 13.42
N ASN A 403 5.12 31.86 14.48
CA ASN A 403 4.32 32.12 15.69
C ASN A 403 4.76 33.41 16.42
N ALA A 404 6.05 33.74 16.35
CA ALA A 404 6.62 34.95 16.93
C ALA A 404 6.57 36.16 15.98
N TYR A 405 5.99 36.02 14.78
CA TYR A 405 5.94 37.11 13.81
C TYR A 405 5.20 38.29 14.40
N HIS A 406 5.88 39.44 14.39
CA HIS A 406 5.38 40.72 14.81
C HIS A 406 5.95 41.80 13.89
N SER A 407 5.12 42.78 13.57
CA SER A 407 5.48 43.92 12.74
C SER A 407 4.68 45.14 13.22
N GLY A 408 5.37 46.27 13.38
CA GLY A 408 4.75 47.56 13.59
C GLY A 408 5.26 48.52 12.52
N VAL A 409 4.38 49.05 11.68
CA VAL A 409 4.73 49.99 10.62
C VAL A 409 3.88 51.24 10.74
N LYS A 410 4.53 52.40 10.69
CA LYS A 410 3.88 53.70 10.60
C LYS A 410 3.87 54.14 9.14
N LEU A 411 2.69 54.38 8.56
CA LEU A 411 2.53 54.73 7.15
C LEU A 411 2.15 56.21 6.95
N GLY A 412 2.69 56.79 5.86
CA GLY A 412 2.47 58.16 5.38
C GLY A 412 3.56 59.16 5.79
N ASP A 413 3.72 60.24 5.01
CA ASP A 413 4.71 61.33 5.26
C ASP A 413 4.55 62.01 6.63
N THR A 414 3.39 61.83 7.27
CA THR A 414 3.07 62.31 8.64
C THR A 414 2.73 61.18 9.62
N ALA A 415 2.99 59.91 9.27
CA ALA A 415 2.72 58.73 10.11
C ALA A 415 1.29 58.68 10.66
N LYS A 416 0.26 58.88 9.81
CA LYS A 416 -1.18 58.91 10.20
C LYS A 416 -1.79 57.56 10.51
N VAL A 417 -1.16 56.50 10.04
CA VAL A 417 -1.66 55.14 10.18
C VAL A 417 -0.61 54.30 10.90
N LEU A 418 -1.01 53.64 11.98
CA LEU A 418 -0.23 52.58 12.62
C LEU A 418 -0.80 51.24 12.17
N VAL A 419 0.04 50.40 11.58
CA VAL A 419 -0.30 49.02 11.25
C VAL A 419 0.49 48.12 12.18
N VAL A 420 -0.20 47.37 13.03
CA VAL A 420 0.40 46.34 13.88
C VAL A 420 -0.07 44.99 13.38
N GLY A 421 0.86 44.18 12.89
CA GLY A 421 0.59 42.84 12.39
C GLY A 421 1.32 41.79 13.21
N ALA A 422 0.62 40.80 13.73
CA ALA A 422 1.23 39.63 14.37
C ALA A 422 0.49 38.35 13.98
N PHE A 423 1.16 37.19 14.09
CA PHE A 423 0.51 35.93 13.75
C PHE A 423 -0.62 35.59 14.73
N HIS A 424 -0.34 35.71 16.03
CA HIS A 424 -1.34 35.74 17.10
C HIS A 424 -1.27 37.11 17.77
N LEU A 425 -2.15 38.03 17.37
CA LEU A 425 -2.16 39.38 17.92
C LEU A 425 -2.98 39.41 19.22
N ARG A 426 -2.39 39.93 20.29
CA ARG A 426 -3.07 40.14 21.56
C ARG A 426 -2.94 41.61 21.95
N LEU A 427 -4.07 42.27 22.13
CA LEU A 427 -4.11 43.72 22.25
C LEU A 427 -3.35 44.26 23.47
N SER A 428 -3.41 43.57 24.61
CA SER A 428 -2.62 43.93 25.80
C SER A 428 -1.12 43.96 25.56
N GLY A 429 -0.60 43.13 24.65
CA GLY A 429 0.81 43.13 24.28
C GLY A 429 1.25 44.38 23.50
N GLU A 430 0.32 45.06 22.83
CA GLU A 430 0.58 46.21 21.98
C GLU A 430 0.16 47.54 22.61
N GLN A 431 -0.38 47.51 23.83
CA GLN A 431 -0.98 48.66 24.49
C GLN A 431 -0.02 49.84 24.58
N GLN A 432 1.23 49.60 24.99
CA GLN A 432 2.24 50.66 25.09
C GLN A 432 2.52 51.32 23.73
N CYS A 433 2.65 50.52 22.66
CA CYS A 433 2.93 51.04 21.32
C CYS A 433 1.77 51.89 20.79
N ILE A 434 0.54 51.43 21.04
CA ILE A 434 -0.69 52.12 20.70
C ILE A 434 -0.80 53.45 21.47
N GLU A 435 -0.55 53.43 22.78
CA GLU A 435 -0.58 54.62 23.63
C GLU A 435 0.50 55.64 23.23
N GLU A 436 1.71 55.20 22.91
CA GLU A 436 2.78 56.08 22.41
C GLU A 436 2.40 56.72 21.06
N PHE A 437 1.79 55.96 20.15
CA PHE A 437 1.35 56.45 18.84
C PHE A 437 0.26 57.52 18.96
N VAL A 438 -0.75 57.28 19.80
CA VAL A 438 -1.82 58.24 20.07
C VAL A 438 -1.30 59.42 20.89
N GLY A 439 -0.40 59.17 21.85
CA GLY A 439 0.23 60.17 22.71
C GLY A 439 1.03 61.21 21.95
N MET A 440 1.72 60.83 20.87
CA MET A 440 2.41 61.76 19.96
C MET A 440 1.47 62.78 19.29
N ARG A 441 0.15 62.58 19.37
CA ARG A 441 -0.87 63.37 18.68
C ARG A 441 -1.83 64.09 19.63
N GLN A 442 -1.46 64.26 20.89
CA GLN A 442 -2.22 65.05 21.89
C GLN A 442 -2.35 66.57 21.58
N GLY A 443 -2.08 67.00 20.34
CA GLY A 443 -2.44 68.32 19.85
C GLY A 443 -3.92 68.40 19.50
N ASP A 444 -4.43 69.62 19.32
CA ASP A 444 -5.82 69.84 18.93
C ASP A 444 -6.08 69.19 17.56
N ILE A 445 -7.09 68.33 17.43
CA ILE A 445 -7.49 67.71 16.16
C ILE A 445 -8.30 68.76 15.38
N ALA A 446 -7.72 69.31 14.31
CA ALA A 446 -8.31 70.40 13.54
C ALA A 446 -9.35 69.91 12.52
N SER A 447 -9.28 68.64 12.11
CA SER A 447 -10.20 68.03 11.14
C SER A 447 -10.34 66.51 11.31
N PRO A 448 -11.44 65.89 10.82
CA PRO A 448 -11.62 64.44 10.84
C PRO A 448 -10.47 63.65 10.19
N ASP A 449 -9.80 64.24 9.20
CA ASP A 449 -8.67 63.65 8.47
C ASP A 449 -7.34 63.62 9.27
N GLU A 450 -7.37 64.14 10.50
CA GLU A 450 -6.24 64.12 11.44
C GLU A 450 -6.39 63.04 12.54
N ILE A 451 -7.55 62.39 12.63
CA ILE A 451 -7.77 61.29 13.58
C ILE A 451 -6.79 60.14 13.28
N PRO A 452 -6.02 59.67 14.27
CA PRO A 452 -5.10 58.56 14.06
C PRO A 452 -5.85 57.29 13.69
N VAL A 453 -5.32 56.55 12.70
CA VAL A 453 -5.88 55.28 12.26
C VAL A 453 -4.97 54.14 12.73
N MET A 454 -5.55 53.10 13.28
CA MET A 454 -4.87 51.87 13.70
C MET A 454 -5.45 50.68 12.96
N ILE A 455 -4.59 49.89 12.34
CA ILE A 455 -4.94 48.65 11.67
C ILE A 455 -4.25 47.52 12.41
N LEU A 456 -5.05 46.72 13.12
CA LEU A 456 -4.59 45.58 13.90
C LEU A 456 -4.84 44.31 13.11
N VAL A 457 -3.76 43.66 12.68
CA VAL A 457 -3.80 42.48 11.81
C VAL A 457 -3.35 41.25 12.59
N GLY A 458 -4.28 40.34 12.88
CA GLY A 458 -3.98 39.03 13.46
C GLY A 458 -4.08 37.95 12.37
N PHE A 459 -2.96 37.44 11.86
CA PHE A 459 -2.99 36.51 10.71
C PHE A 459 -3.72 35.18 11.01
N ALA A 460 -3.60 34.66 12.23
CA ALA A 460 -4.33 33.48 12.70
C ALA A 460 -5.43 33.81 13.71
N SER A 461 -5.13 34.72 14.64
CA SER A 461 -6.12 35.19 15.62
C SER A 461 -5.79 36.59 16.11
N LEU A 462 -6.84 37.33 16.49
CA LEU A 462 -6.76 38.60 17.18
C LEU A 462 -7.57 38.51 18.47
N GLU A 463 -6.90 38.68 19.60
CA GLU A 463 -7.53 38.72 20.92
C GLU A 463 -7.55 40.16 21.45
N VAL A 464 -8.75 40.64 21.76
CA VAL A 464 -9.03 41.92 22.40
C VAL A 464 -9.34 41.63 23.86
N ASP A 465 -8.34 41.75 24.72
CA ASP A 465 -8.40 41.42 26.15
C ASP A 465 -8.32 42.63 27.08
N VAL A 466 -8.01 43.80 26.52
CA VAL A 466 -8.02 45.11 27.21
C VAL A 466 -8.95 46.09 26.49
N ALA A 467 -9.53 47.03 27.24
CA ALA A 467 -10.31 48.12 26.68
C ALA A 467 -9.37 49.25 26.18
N LEU A 468 -9.63 49.78 24.99
CA LEU A 468 -8.92 50.96 24.46
C LEU A 468 -9.74 52.21 24.73
N GLN A 469 -9.23 53.11 25.55
CA GLN A 469 -9.87 54.38 25.87
C GLN A 469 -9.15 55.53 25.15
N MET A 470 -9.41 55.70 23.86
CA MET A 470 -8.71 56.70 23.02
C MET A 470 -9.50 57.15 21.80
N TRP A 471 -9.19 58.36 21.32
CA TRP A 471 -9.75 58.94 20.09
C TRP A 471 -8.96 58.48 18.86
N ALA A 472 -9.30 57.32 18.31
CA ALA A 472 -8.67 56.76 17.13
C ALA A 472 -9.64 55.89 16.31
N ASN A 473 -9.42 55.82 14.99
CA ASN A 473 -10.12 54.87 14.13
C ASN A 473 -9.40 53.52 14.19
N ILE A 474 -10.07 52.46 14.62
CA ILE A 474 -9.47 51.11 14.75
C ILE A 474 -10.11 50.16 13.74
N ALA A 475 -9.28 49.51 12.93
CA ALA A 475 -9.66 48.40 12.06
C ALA A 475 -9.07 47.10 12.61
N LEU A 476 -9.93 46.13 12.91
CA LEU A 476 -9.53 44.78 13.33
C LEU A 476 -9.61 43.85 12.12
N VAL A 477 -8.50 43.23 11.74
CA VAL A 477 -8.40 42.35 10.57
C VAL A 477 -7.84 41.01 11.00
N SER A 478 -8.72 40.00 11.09
CA SER A 478 -8.32 38.64 11.42
C SER A 478 -9.39 37.63 10.99
N PRO A 479 -9.03 36.39 10.63
CA PRO A 479 -10.01 35.32 10.45
C PRO A 479 -10.73 34.95 11.75
N LEU A 480 -10.16 35.26 12.92
CA LEU A 480 -10.76 35.01 14.22
C LEU A 480 -10.49 36.16 15.19
N VAL A 481 -11.53 36.96 15.47
CA VAL A 481 -11.50 38.00 16.50
C VAL A 481 -12.19 37.48 17.76
N ARG A 482 -11.48 37.46 18.89
CA ARG A 482 -12.03 37.13 20.21
C ARG A 482 -11.97 38.35 21.11
N VAL A 483 -13.12 38.74 21.65
CA VAL A 483 -13.22 39.82 22.64
C VAL A 483 -13.42 39.19 24.01
N THR A 484 -12.44 39.33 24.88
CA THR A 484 -12.40 38.72 26.23
C THR A 484 -12.38 39.77 27.35
N THR A 485 -12.52 41.05 27.00
CA THR A 485 -12.56 42.16 27.96
C THR A 485 -13.72 42.00 28.95
N LYS A 486 -13.44 42.19 30.25
CA LYS A 486 -14.49 42.17 31.30
C LYS A 486 -15.36 43.43 31.28
N GLU A 487 -14.80 44.54 30.83
CA GLU A 487 -15.52 45.79 30.59
C GLU A 487 -16.13 45.74 29.19
N THR A 488 -17.32 46.31 29.02
CA THR A 488 -17.96 46.47 27.71
C THR A 488 -16.94 47.07 26.76
N PHE A 489 -16.62 46.36 25.68
CA PHE A 489 -15.71 46.84 24.65
C PHE A 489 -16.31 48.11 24.03
N ASN A 490 -15.94 49.25 24.59
CA ASN A 490 -16.59 50.51 24.33
C ASN A 490 -15.78 51.27 23.27
N LEU A 491 -16.27 51.24 22.04
CA LEU A 491 -15.74 52.03 20.93
C LEU A 491 -16.11 53.52 21.03
N SER A 492 -16.86 53.94 22.06
CA SER A 492 -17.10 55.35 22.32
C SER A 492 -15.80 55.96 22.84
N ALA A 493 -15.18 56.80 22.03
CA ALA A 493 -14.08 57.63 22.49
C ALA A 493 -14.55 58.49 23.68
N LEU A 494 -13.80 58.48 24.79
CA LEU A 494 -14.12 59.29 25.97
C LEU A 494 -13.72 60.76 25.72
N GLY A 495 -14.64 61.69 25.98
CA GLY A 495 -14.44 63.14 25.78
C GLY A 495 -14.60 63.59 24.33
N GLN A 496 -14.58 64.90 24.03
CA GLN A 496 -14.37 65.41 22.66
C GLN A 496 -12.86 65.53 22.41
N PRO A 497 -12.38 65.36 21.16
CA PRO A 497 -11.00 65.75 20.86
C PRO A 497 -10.84 67.23 21.22
N LYS A 498 -9.67 67.62 21.76
CA LYS A 498 -9.40 69.06 21.93
C LYS A 498 -9.46 69.67 20.53
N SER A 499 -10.46 70.51 20.29
CA SER A 499 -10.63 71.22 19.04
C SER A 499 -9.94 72.56 19.17
N LEU A 500 -9.28 73.03 18.10
CA LEU A 500 -8.74 74.38 18.04
C LEU A 500 -9.88 75.34 18.40
N VAL A 501 -9.69 76.15 19.45
CA VAL A 501 -10.69 77.09 19.96
C VAL A 501 -11.30 77.95 18.84
N ALA A 502 -10.56 78.20 17.76
CA ALA A 502 -11.04 78.89 16.56
C ALA A 502 -12.19 78.14 15.84
N ALA A 503 -12.17 76.82 15.74
CA ALA A 503 -13.19 76.02 15.04
C ALA A 503 -14.48 75.84 15.87
N ASN A 504 -14.37 75.84 17.21
CA ASN A 504 -15.53 75.79 18.10
C ASN A 504 -16.24 77.15 18.27
N SER A 505 -15.66 78.23 17.74
CA SER A 505 -16.20 79.59 17.85
C SER A 505 -17.14 79.99 16.71
N GLU A 506 -17.21 79.17 15.65
CA GLU A 506 -18.23 79.34 14.61
C GLU A 506 -19.48 78.54 14.97
N SER A 507 -20.59 79.26 15.15
CA SER A 507 -21.91 78.66 15.33
C SER A 507 -22.29 77.87 14.07
N GLY A 508 -22.26 76.54 14.14
CA GLY A 508 -22.76 75.70 13.05
C GLY A 508 -24.22 76.04 12.72
N LYS A 509 -24.57 76.06 11.44
CA LYS A 509 -25.97 76.19 11.01
C LYS A 509 -26.77 74.98 11.50
N ILE A 510 -27.85 75.26 12.20
CA ILE A 510 -28.82 74.25 12.66
C ILE A 510 -29.32 73.48 11.43
N GLY A 511 -29.01 72.18 11.36
CA GLY A 511 -29.52 71.26 10.34
C GLY A 511 -28.50 70.64 9.39
N ASP A 512 -27.28 71.19 9.27
CA ASP A 512 -26.29 70.69 8.29
C ASP A 512 -25.28 69.69 8.89
N HIS A 513 -25.05 69.75 10.20
CA HIS A 513 -24.19 68.82 10.92
C HIS A 513 -25.00 68.31 12.13
N GLY A 514 -25.11 66.98 12.25
CA GLY A 514 -25.88 66.33 13.31
C GLY A 514 -25.50 66.87 14.70
N THR A 515 -26.45 66.83 15.62
CA THR A 515 -26.29 67.29 17.01
C THR A 515 -24.98 66.76 17.60
N PRO A 516 -24.08 67.62 18.13
CA PRO A 516 -22.90 67.18 18.85
C PRO A 516 -23.33 66.30 20.02
N GLY A 517 -22.60 65.20 20.24
CA GLY A 517 -22.76 64.40 21.46
C GLY A 517 -22.66 65.29 22.68
N LEU A 518 -23.66 65.23 23.56
CA LEU A 518 -23.75 66.02 24.77
C LEU A 518 -22.48 65.84 25.63
N PRO A 519 -21.97 66.90 26.27
CA PRO A 519 -20.95 66.77 27.30
C PRO A 519 -21.51 65.91 28.43
N ASP A 520 -20.67 65.04 29.02
CA ASP A 520 -20.96 64.28 30.23
C ASP A 520 -21.52 65.22 31.31
N MET A 521 -22.84 65.20 31.47
CA MET A 521 -23.54 65.77 32.60
C MET A 521 -24.09 64.59 33.39
N SER A 522 -23.35 64.23 34.42
CA SER A 522 -23.78 63.32 35.47
C SER A 522 -25.10 63.80 36.06
N PHE A 523 -26.20 63.13 35.71
CA PHE A 523 -27.44 63.23 36.45
C PHE A 523 -27.83 61.86 36.97
N GLY A 524 -27.68 61.71 38.29
CA GLY A 524 -28.23 60.59 39.03
C GLY A 524 -29.76 60.60 38.98
N GLY A 525 -30.31 59.39 39.02
CA GLY A 525 -31.68 59.09 39.44
C GLY A 525 -32.79 59.63 38.56
N VAL A 526 -33.47 58.74 37.82
CA VAL A 526 -34.87 58.34 38.07
C VAL A 526 -35.32 57.38 36.96
N ASP A 527 -36.03 56.34 37.39
CA ASP A 527 -36.58 55.20 36.64
C ASP A 527 -37.38 55.56 35.37
N VAL A 528 -37.12 54.83 34.30
CA VAL A 528 -37.96 54.79 33.09
C VAL A 528 -38.97 53.66 33.24
N LYS A 529 -40.22 53.99 33.61
CA LYS A 529 -41.38 53.14 33.30
C LYS A 529 -41.75 53.35 31.82
N THR A 530 -41.95 52.22 31.16
CA THR A 530 -42.30 52.00 29.76
C THR A 530 -43.67 52.59 29.38
N ASN A 531 -43.71 53.43 28.33
CA ASN A 531 -44.95 53.82 27.64
C ASN A 531 -45.02 53.12 26.29
N ALA A 532 -45.57 51.91 26.28
CA ALA A 532 -45.88 51.12 25.08
C ALA A 532 -47.39 50.83 24.95
N GLU A 533 -48.27 51.53 25.67
CA GLU A 533 -49.71 51.22 25.71
C GLU A 533 -50.66 52.35 25.24
N GLU A 534 -50.16 53.46 24.67
CA GLU A 534 -51.04 54.57 24.23
C GLU A 534 -51.10 54.81 22.71
N GLN A 535 -50.84 53.76 21.90
CA GLN A 535 -51.05 53.82 20.43
C GLN A 535 -51.96 52.73 19.86
N ALA A 536 -52.75 52.02 20.69
CA ALA A 536 -53.67 50.98 20.24
C ALA A 536 -55.14 51.18 20.69
N ALA A 537 -55.60 52.43 20.80
CA ALA A 537 -57.03 52.74 21.01
C ALA A 537 -57.40 54.05 20.30
N GLY A 538 -57.41 54.00 18.96
CA GLY A 538 -57.80 55.13 18.11
C GLY A 538 -58.14 54.74 16.67
N MET A 539 -58.53 53.47 16.46
CA MET A 539 -59.18 52.96 15.24
C MET A 539 -59.97 51.69 15.60
N ALA A 540 -61.12 51.87 16.26
CA ALA A 540 -62.35 51.06 16.21
C ALA A 540 -63.31 51.56 17.29
#